data_AF-A0A520WVA6-F1
#
_entry.id   AF-A0A520WVA6-F1
#
_cell.length_a   1.000
_cell.length_b   1.000
_cell.length_c   1.000
_cell.angle_alpha   90.00
_cell.angle_beta   90.00
_cell.angle_gamma   90.00
#
_symmetry.space_group_name_H-M   'P 1'
#
loop_
_entity.id
_entity.type
_entity.pdbx_description
1 polymer ?
#
loop_
_entity_poly.entity_id
_entity_poly.type
_entity_poly.pdbx_seq_one_letter_code
_entity_poly.pdbx_strand_id
1 'polypeptide(L)'
;MQAVMSLVGIATILGLAVLFSTNRGKINGRTVGIAFAIQAAVAAFVLYVPWGGRFLDSVVTGVQFVINQGKHGIEFMFGTRIEESLGFTVAFNVLPVIVFFAALMSVLYYLGVMQRVVGVFGGWLHRLLGTSHAESVSAVSNIFVGHTDA
;
A
#
# COMPACT_ATOMS: atom_id res chain seq x y z
N MET A 1 8.21 -27.46 -8.98
CA MET A 1 7.49 -26.97 -10.18
C MET A 1 6.91 -25.58 -9.99
N GLN A 2 6.19 -25.30 -8.89
CA GLN A 2 5.61 -23.96 -8.61
C GLN A 2 6.66 -22.83 -8.54
N ALA A 3 7.77 -23.01 -7.83
CA ALA A 3 8.81 -21.97 -7.72
C ALA A 3 9.45 -21.61 -9.09
N VAL A 4 9.64 -22.60 -9.96
CA VAL A 4 10.15 -22.38 -11.32
C VAL A 4 9.13 -21.55 -12.13
N MET A 5 7.84 -21.87 -12.02
CA MET A 5 6.78 -21.08 -12.66
C MET A 5 6.71 -19.64 -12.12
N SER A 6 6.91 -19.43 -10.82
CA SER A 6 6.99 -18.07 -10.23
C SER A 6 8.17 -17.28 -10.79
N LEU A 7 9.35 -17.90 -10.93
CA LEU A 7 10.53 -17.25 -11.52
C LEU A 7 10.33 -16.93 -13.00
N VAL A 8 9.69 -17.83 -13.76
CA VAL A 8 9.33 -17.57 -15.17
C VAL A 8 8.36 -16.40 -15.27
N GLY A 9 7.37 -16.30 -14.37
CA GLY A 9 6.46 -15.15 -14.30
C GLY A 9 7.19 -13.82 -14.08
N ILE A 10 8.09 -13.77 -13.10
CA ILE A 10 8.92 -12.59 -12.82
C ILE A 10 9.77 -12.21 -14.05
N ALA A 11 10.45 -13.18 -14.66
CA ALA A 11 11.26 -12.95 -15.85
C ALA A 11 10.42 -12.45 -17.03
N THR A 12 9.18 -12.93 -17.16
CA THR A 12 8.26 -12.52 -18.23
C THR A 12 7.82 -11.07 -18.04
N ILE A 13 7.44 -10.67 -16.82
CA ILE A 13 7.05 -9.29 -16.53
C ILE A 13 8.21 -8.33 -16.76
N LEU A 14 9.42 -8.67 -16.27
CA LEU A 14 10.61 -7.86 -16.50
C LEU A 14 10.99 -7.80 -17.98
N GLY A 15 10.86 -8.92 -18.70
CA GLY A 15 11.08 -8.98 -20.15
C GLY A 15 10.11 -8.09 -20.93
N LEU A 16 8.82 -8.10 -20.59
CA LEU A 16 7.83 -7.21 -21.17
C LEU A 16 8.13 -5.74 -20.88
N ALA A 17 8.53 -5.41 -19.64
CA ALA A 17 8.93 -4.04 -19.29
C ALA A 17 10.13 -3.55 -20.12
N VAL A 18 11.12 -4.42 -20.38
CA VAL A 18 12.26 -4.09 -21.26
C VAL A 18 11.84 -3.98 -22.72
N LEU A 19 10.93 -4.84 -23.19
CA LEU A 19 10.43 -4.79 -24.57
C LEU A 19 9.70 -3.48 -24.88
N PHE A 20 8.83 -3.04 -23.97
CA PHE A 20 8.08 -1.79 -24.07
C PHE A 20 8.85 -0.56 -23.57
N SER A 21 10.12 -0.71 -23.16
CA SER A 21 10.93 0.43 -22.73
C SER A 21 11.24 1.36 -23.92
N THR A 22 10.98 2.65 -23.73
CA THR A 22 11.27 3.69 -24.73
C THR A 22 12.76 3.78 -25.07
N ASN A 23 13.65 3.49 -24.11
CA ASN A 23 15.08 3.48 -24.35
C ASN A 23 15.79 2.43 -23.49
N ARG A 24 15.94 1.23 -24.07
CA ARG A 24 16.58 0.06 -23.42
C ARG A 24 18.02 0.33 -22.97
N GLY A 25 18.74 1.21 -23.67
CA GLY A 25 20.13 1.57 -23.36
C GLY A 25 20.29 2.51 -22.17
N LYS A 26 19.21 3.15 -21.70
CA LYS A 26 19.21 4.07 -20.55
C LYS A 26 18.62 3.47 -19.28
N ILE A 27 18.37 2.16 -19.26
CA ILE A 27 17.87 1.48 -18.06
C ILE A 27 18.96 1.49 -16.99
N ASN A 28 18.69 2.15 -15.86
CA ASN A 28 19.60 2.15 -14.73
C ASN A 28 19.47 0.83 -13.96
N GLY A 29 20.43 -0.08 -14.20
CA GLY A 29 20.45 -1.40 -13.55
C GLY A 29 20.51 -1.35 -12.03
N ARG A 30 21.12 -0.30 -11.44
CA ARG A 30 21.11 -0.08 -9.99
C ARG A 30 19.70 0.19 -9.49
N THR A 31 18.99 1.12 -10.11
CA THR A 31 17.63 1.50 -9.71
C THR A 31 16.67 0.32 -9.83
N VAL A 32 16.64 -0.34 -10.99
CA VAL A 32 15.72 -1.48 -11.23
C VAL A 32 16.07 -2.68 -10.33
N GLY A 33 17.36 -3.00 -10.20
CA GLY A 33 17.83 -4.11 -9.38
C GLY A 33 17.52 -3.91 -7.89
N ILE A 34 17.78 -2.72 -7.36
CA ILE A 34 17.47 -2.39 -5.95
C ILE A 34 15.95 -2.34 -5.73
N ALA A 35 15.18 -1.76 -6.65
CA ALA A 35 13.72 -1.71 -6.53
C ALA A 35 13.12 -3.13 -6.44
N PHE A 36 13.54 -4.02 -7.34
CA PHE A 36 13.12 -5.41 -7.32
C PHE A 36 13.58 -6.13 -6.04
N ALA A 37 14.83 -5.91 -5.61
CA ALA A 37 15.36 -6.50 -4.38
C ALA A 37 14.58 -6.05 -3.14
N ILE A 38 14.22 -4.76 -3.03
CA ILE A 38 13.38 -4.25 -1.93
C ILE A 38 12.01 -4.90 -1.96
N GLN A 39 11.35 -4.97 -3.12
CA GLN A 39 10.04 -5.61 -3.26
C GLN A 39 10.08 -7.09 -2.84
N ALA A 40 11.07 -7.85 -3.33
CA ALA A 40 11.26 -9.25 -2.98
C ALA A 40 11.61 -9.43 -1.49
N ALA A 41 12.44 -8.55 -0.93
CA ALA A 41 12.82 -8.59 0.48
C ALA A 41 11.63 -8.31 1.41
N VAL A 42 10.80 -7.32 1.10
CA VAL A 42 9.57 -7.03 1.87
C VAL A 42 8.61 -8.21 1.80
N ALA A 43 8.39 -8.77 0.60
CA ALA A 43 7.53 -9.94 0.42
C ALA A 43 8.05 -11.15 1.21
N ALA A 44 9.35 -11.44 1.11
CA ALA A 44 9.97 -12.54 1.86
C ALA A 44 9.88 -12.30 3.37
N PHE A 45 10.18 -11.07 3.84
CA PHE A 45 10.13 -10.71 5.25
C PHE A 45 8.74 -10.97 5.82
N VAL A 46 7.70 -10.45 5.17
CA VAL A 46 6.33 -10.47 5.68
C VAL A 46 5.63 -11.82 5.46
N LEU A 47 5.87 -12.51 4.34
CA LEU A 47 5.14 -13.73 3.98
C LEU A 47 5.87 -15.03 4.35
N TYR A 48 7.20 -15.02 4.43
CA TYR A 48 7.99 -16.23 4.67
C TYR A 48 8.56 -16.31 6.07
N VAL A 49 9.01 -15.18 6.64
CA VAL A 49 9.71 -15.22 7.93
C VAL A 49 8.72 -15.03 9.10
N PRO A 50 8.70 -15.93 10.11
CA PRO A 50 7.64 -15.93 11.14
C PRO A 50 7.47 -14.63 11.92
N TRP A 51 8.57 -13.99 12.32
CA TRP A 51 8.59 -12.67 12.94
C TRP A 51 8.04 -11.54 12.06
N GLY A 52 8.29 -11.57 10.74
CA GLY A 52 7.73 -10.59 9.82
C GLY A 52 6.24 -10.78 9.58
N GLY A 53 5.78 -12.04 9.58
CA GLY A 53 4.35 -12.36 9.60
C GLY A 53 3.65 -11.82 10.86
N ARG A 54 4.24 -12.01 12.05
CA ARG A 54 3.71 -11.43 13.31
C ARG A 54 3.72 -9.90 13.31
N PHE A 55 4.75 -9.30 12.72
CA PHE A 55 4.81 -7.84 12.56
C PHE A 55 3.67 -7.34 11.66
N LEU A 56 3.46 -7.98 10.51
CA LEU A 56 2.33 -7.64 9.63
C LEU A 56 1.00 -7.82 10.35
N ASP A 57 0.80 -8.93 11.06
CA ASP A 57 -0.43 -9.20 11.80
C ASP A 57 -0.73 -8.12 12.85
N SER A 58 0.33 -7.62 13.51
CA SER A 58 0.21 -6.49 14.45
C SER A 58 -0.24 -5.20 13.74
N VAL A 59 0.31 -4.91 12.57
CA VAL A 59 -0.09 -3.75 11.75
C VAL A 59 -1.53 -3.90 11.27
N VAL A 60 -1.90 -5.07 10.74
CA VAL A 60 -3.26 -5.39 10.27
C VAL A 60 -4.26 -5.26 11.41
N THR A 61 -3.94 -5.79 12.59
CA THR A 61 -4.79 -5.67 13.78
C THR A 61 -4.98 -4.21 14.19
N GLY A 62 -3.92 -3.39 14.11
CA GLY A 62 -4.01 -1.95 14.36
C GLY A 62 -4.93 -1.21 13.37
N VAL A 63 -4.81 -1.51 12.07
CA VAL A 63 -5.71 -0.95 11.04
C VAL A 63 -7.14 -1.42 11.27
N GLN A 64 -7.34 -2.69 11.60
CA GLN A 64 -8.65 -3.26 11.88
C GLN A 64 -9.31 -2.63 13.12
N PHE A 65 -8.53 -2.32 14.15
CA PHE A 65 -9.01 -1.57 15.30
C PHE A 65 -9.57 -0.19 14.88
N VAL A 66 -8.86 0.54 14.03
CA VAL A 66 -9.31 1.84 13.49
C VAL A 66 -10.59 1.68 12.66
N ILE A 67 -10.68 0.65 11.81
CA ILE A 67 -11.91 0.33 11.06
C ILE A 67 -13.09 0.07 11.99
N ASN A 68 -12.87 -0.68 13.06
CA ASN A 68 -13.92 -0.99 14.03
C ASN A 68 -14.41 0.26 14.77
N GLN A 69 -13.56 1.27 15.00
CA GLN A 69 -14.02 2.58 15.51
C GLN A 69 -14.95 3.28 14.52
N GLY A 70 -14.65 3.20 13.21
CA GLY A 70 -15.52 3.73 12.17
C GLY A 70 -16.91 3.07 12.14
N LYS A 71 -17.01 1.78 12.45
CA LYS A 71 -18.29 1.05 12.52
C LYS A 71 -19.27 1.65 13.52
N HIS A 72 -18.81 2.13 14.67
CA HIS A 72 -19.67 2.82 15.64
C HIS A 72 -20.33 4.08 15.05
N GLY A 73 -19.61 4.81 14.19
CA GLY A 73 -20.18 5.96 13.46
C GLY A 73 -21.24 5.54 12.45
N ILE A 74 -21.02 4.43 11.76
CA ILE A 74 -21.98 3.86 10.78
C ILE A 74 -23.24 3.40 11.51
N GLU A 75 -23.10 2.67 12.61
CA GLU A 75 -24.21 2.22 13.46
C GLU A 75 -25.01 3.40 14.04
N PHE A 76 -24.35 4.50 14.41
CA PHE A 76 -25.02 5.72 14.86
C PHE A 76 -25.85 6.36 13.73
N MET A 77 -25.29 6.46 12.52
CA MET A 77 -25.96 7.11 11.39
C MET A 77 -27.13 6.29 10.83
N PHE A 78 -26.94 4.98 10.73
CA PHE A 78 -27.84 4.11 9.97
C PHE A 78 -28.59 3.10 10.86
N GLY A 79 -28.21 2.93 12.12
CA GLY A 79 -28.83 1.99 13.06
C GLY A 79 -28.24 0.59 12.99
N THR A 80 -28.43 -0.19 14.06
CA THR A 80 -27.79 -1.51 14.25
C THR A 80 -28.48 -2.67 13.52
N ARG A 81 -29.66 -2.46 12.93
CA ARG A 81 -30.51 -3.53 12.36
C ARG A 81 -30.57 -3.54 10.84
N ILE A 82 -29.68 -2.82 10.17
CA ILE A 82 -29.65 -2.79 8.70
C ILE A 82 -29.25 -4.14 8.14
N GLU A 83 -28.25 -4.78 8.73
CA GLU A 83 -27.82 -6.10 8.27
C GLU A 83 -28.89 -7.18 8.56
N GLU A 84 -29.61 -7.06 9.68
CA GLU A 84 -30.71 -7.99 10.03
C GLU A 84 -31.89 -7.91 9.04
N SER A 85 -32.14 -6.73 8.45
CA SER A 85 -33.29 -6.47 7.58
C SER A 85 -32.98 -6.59 6.09
N LEU A 86 -31.76 -6.29 5.67
CA LEU A 86 -31.36 -6.21 4.25
C LEU A 86 -30.23 -7.19 3.88
N GLY A 87 -29.65 -7.90 4.84
CA GLY A 87 -28.45 -8.71 4.64
C GLY A 87 -27.20 -7.85 4.37
N PHE A 88 -26.08 -8.51 4.01
CA PHE A 88 -24.83 -7.79 3.71
C PHE A 88 -25.00 -6.90 2.47
N THR A 89 -25.01 -5.58 2.69
CA THR A 89 -25.18 -4.61 1.61
C THR A 89 -23.92 -3.75 1.49
N VAL A 90 -23.30 -3.78 0.31
CA VAL A 90 -22.07 -3.01 0.00
C VAL A 90 -22.23 -1.52 0.35
N ALA A 91 -23.42 -0.96 0.10
CA ALA A 91 -23.70 0.45 0.35
C ALA A 91 -23.55 0.87 1.82
N PHE A 92 -23.82 -0.02 2.77
CA PHE A 92 -23.73 0.28 4.20
C PHE A 92 -22.46 -0.28 4.86
N ASN A 93 -21.90 -1.35 4.30
CA ASN A 93 -20.73 -2.02 4.89
C ASN A 93 -19.39 -1.60 4.32
N VAL A 94 -19.36 -1.10 3.08
CA VAL A 94 -18.10 -0.75 2.38
C VAL A 94 -17.99 0.74 2.16
N LEU A 95 -19.00 1.40 1.61
CA LEU A 95 -18.93 2.83 1.26
C LEU A 95 -18.67 3.75 2.48
N PRO A 96 -19.33 3.56 3.63
CA PRO A 96 -19.12 4.47 4.77
C PRO A 96 -17.72 4.32 5.39
N VAL A 97 -17.11 3.13 5.28
CA VAL A 97 -15.72 2.91 5.71
C VAL A 97 -14.75 3.74 4.88
N ILE A 98 -15.02 3.91 3.57
CA ILE A 98 -14.23 4.78 2.69
C ILE A 98 -14.33 6.24 3.15
N VAL A 99 -15.53 6.72 3.47
CA VAL A 99 -15.75 8.10 3.96
C VAL A 99 -15.02 8.35 5.28
N PHE A 100 -15.11 7.39 6.22
CA PHE A 100 -14.39 7.45 7.49
C PHE A 100 -12.87 7.52 7.29
N PHE A 101 -12.31 6.66 6.43
CA PHE A 101 -10.87 6.70 6.14
C PHE A 101 -10.45 7.98 5.43
N ALA A 102 -11.23 8.50 4.48
CA ALA A 102 -10.92 9.76 3.82
C ALA A 102 -10.85 10.93 4.83
N ALA A 103 -11.80 11.00 5.76
CA ALA A 103 -11.80 11.99 6.83
C ALA A 103 -10.61 11.81 7.79
N LEU A 104 -10.32 10.58 8.20
CA LEU A 104 -9.17 10.26 9.04
C LEU A 104 -7.85 10.67 8.37
N MET A 105 -7.66 10.31 7.10
CA MET A 105 -6.48 10.67 6.34
C MET A 105 -6.35 12.19 6.22
N SER A 106 -7.44 12.90 5.93
CA SER A 106 -7.46 14.37 5.90
C SER A 106 -6.95 14.98 7.22
N VAL A 107 -7.40 14.45 8.37
CA VAL A 107 -6.90 14.88 9.69
C VAL A 107 -5.41 14.56 9.86
N LEU A 108 -4.95 13.36 9.49
CA LEU A 108 -3.54 12.97 9.61
C LEU A 108 -2.61 13.82 8.71
N TYR A 109 -3.10 14.24 7.54
CA TYR A 109 -2.42 15.21 6.68
C TYR A 109 -2.44 16.61 7.29
N TYR A 110 -3.57 17.08 7.82
CA TYR A 110 -3.63 18.38 8.49
C TYR A 110 -2.67 18.46 9.69
N LEU A 111 -2.57 17.39 10.48
CA LEU A 111 -1.69 17.29 11.64
C LEU A 111 -0.20 17.12 11.29
N GLY A 112 0.16 16.92 10.02
CA GLY A 112 1.56 16.74 9.62
C GLY A 112 2.11 15.32 9.79
N VAL A 113 1.29 14.35 10.21
CA VAL A 113 1.72 12.97 10.48
C VAL A 113 2.07 12.27 9.17
N MET A 114 1.19 12.36 8.18
CA MET A 114 1.41 11.74 6.87
C MET A 114 2.62 12.32 6.15
N GLN A 115 2.83 13.63 6.21
CA GLN A 115 3.99 14.29 5.61
C GLN A 115 5.30 13.78 6.22
N ARG A 116 5.33 13.53 7.54
CA ARG A 116 6.50 12.97 8.21
C ARG A 116 6.73 11.51 7.79
N VAL A 117 5.69 10.68 7.76
CA VAL A 117 5.77 9.28 7.32
C VAL A 117 6.26 9.19 5.88
N VAL A 118 5.57 9.86 4.95
CA VAL A 118 5.89 9.85 3.52
C VAL A 118 7.28 10.45 3.28
N GLY A 119 7.65 11.55 3.95
CA GLY A 119 8.96 12.16 3.80
C GLY A 119 10.10 11.24 4.24
N VAL A 120 9.92 10.49 5.33
CA VAL A 120 10.93 9.53 5.82
C VAL A 120 11.10 8.37 4.83
N PHE A 121 10.00 7.71 4.44
CA PHE A 121 10.05 6.58 3.52
C PHE A 121 10.48 6.99 2.11
N GLY A 122 9.98 8.12 1.61
CA GLY A 122 10.34 8.67 0.30
C GLY A 122 11.81 9.10 0.23
N GLY A 123 12.32 9.73 1.29
CA GLY A 123 13.75 10.08 1.41
C GLY A 123 14.65 8.84 1.47
N TRP A 124 14.23 7.79 2.18
CA TRP A 124 14.92 6.50 2.19
C TRP A 124 14.95 5.86 0.79
N LEU A 125 13.81 5.81 0.12
CA LEU A 125 13.69 5.21 -1.21
C LEU A 125 14.52 5.99 -2.24
N HIS A 126 14.49 7.32 -2.19
CA HIS A 126 15.32 8.20 -3.00
C HIS A 126 16.82 7.86 -2.89
N ARG A 127 17.33 7.70 -1.66
CA ARG A 127 18.74 7.39 -1.42
C ARG A 127 19.13 5.99 -1.92
N LEU A 128 18.22 5.02 -1.79
CA LEU A 128 18.48 3.64 -2.21
C LEU A 128 18.44 3.50 -3.73
N LEU A 129 17.38 4.04 -4.36
CA LEU A 129 17.11 3.89 -5.80
C LEU A 129 17.85 4.89 -6.68
N GLY A 130 18.23 6.05 -6.13
CA GLY A 130 18.80 7.16 -6.90
C GLY A 130 17.79 7.86 -7.83
N THR A 131 16.49 7.64 -7.60
CA THR A 131 15.36 8.33 -8.26
C THR A 131 15.25 9.78 -7.81
N SER A 132 14.33 10.59 -8.35
CA SER A 132 14.15 11.95 -7.82
C SER A 132 13.46 11.93 -6.45
N HIS A 133 13.69 12.95 -5.61
CA HIS A 133 13.02 13.05 -4.30
C HIS A 133 11.50 13.13 -4.47
N ALA A 134 11.02 13.94 -5.44
CA ALA A 134 9.60 14.08 -5.72
C ALA A 134 8.95 12.76 -6.17
N GLU A 135 9.60 12.01 -7.07
CA GLU A 135 9.13 10.70 -7.52
C GLU A 135 9.07 9.69 -6.37
N SER A 136 10.08 9.69 -5.49
CA SER A 136 10.15 8.75 -4.37
C SER A 136 9.11 9.06 -3.29
N VAL A 137 8.87 10.35 -3.02
CA VAL A 137 7.81 10.81 -2.12
C VAL A 137 6.44 10.47 -2.71
N SER A 138 6.20 10.73 -4.00
CA SER A 138 4.93 10.38 -4.65
C SER A 138 4.69 8.88 -4.68
N ALA A 139 5.72 8.06 -4.96
CA ALA A 139 5.60 6.60 -4.91
C ALA A 139 5.18 6.09 -3.52
N VAL A 140 5.68 6.71 -2.45
CA VAL A 140 5.30 6.37 -1.08
C VAL A 140 3.92 6.92 -0.72
N SER A 141 3.54 8.11 -1.17
CA SER A 141 2.19 8.66 -0.99
C SER A 141 1.12 7.74 -1.55
N ASN A 142 1.37 7.14 -2.72
CA ASN A 142 0.46 6.20 -3.38
C ASN A 142 0.18 4.91 -2.57
N ILE A 143 0.94 4.63 -1.52
CA ILE A 143 0.65 3.51 -0.60
C ILE A 143 -0.56 3.83 0.29
N PHE A 144 -0.77 5.12 0.60
CA PHE A 144 -1.75 5.56 1.59
C PHE A 144 -2.94 6.32 1.00
N VAL A 145 -2.75 6.98 -0.14
CA VAL A 145 -3.79 7.78 -0.80
C VAL A 145 -3.87 7.40 -2.28
N GLY A 146 -5.08 7.48 -2.84
CA GLY A 146 -5.32 7.13 -4.23
C GLY A 146 -4.64 8.08 -5.21
N HIS A 147 -4.56 7.66 -6.48
CA HIS A 147 -3.84 8.36 -7.55
C HIS A 147 -4.26 9.81 -7.85
N THR A 148 -5.38 10.29 -7.28
CA THR A 148 -5.82 11.69 -7.39
C THR A 148 -5.29 12.59 -6.28
N ASP A 149 -4.85 12.00 -5.17
CA ASP A 149 -4.49 12.70 -3.94
C ASP A 149 -2.99 12.54 -3.58
N ALA A 150 -2.28 11.68 -4.33
CA ALA A 150 -0.84 11.41 -4.22
C ALA A 150 -0.01 12.21 -5.22
#